data_AF-A0A843A5W1-F1
#
_entry.id   AF-A0A843A5W1-F1
#
_cell.length_a   1.000
_cell.length_b   1.000
_cell.length_c   1.000
_cell.angle_alpha   90.00
_cell.angle_beta   90.00
_cell.angle_gamma   90.00
#
_symmetry.space_group_name_H-M   'P 1'
#
loop_
_entity.id
_entity.type
_entity.pdbx_description
1 polymer ?
#
loop_
_entity_poly.entity_id
_entity_poly.type
_entity_poly.pdbx_seq_one_letter_code
_entity_poly.pdbx_strand_id
1 'polypeptide(L)' 'MIRQCCICWIVFGEKEPPEDKSVTHGLCGDCFKVEMEKLDKLKKEVYKNG' A
#
# COMPACT_ATOMS: atom_id res chain seq x y z
N MET A 1 -9.31 14.34 -2.29
CA MET A 1 -9.35 13.03 -1.59
C MET A 1 -8.08 12.79 -0.80
N ILE A 2 -8.20 12.43 0.49
CA ILE A 2 -7.07 12.11 1.37
C ILE A 2 -6.61 10.67 1.08
N ARG A 3 -5.30 10.42 0.94
CA ARG A 3 -4.75 9.07 0.79
C ARG A 3 -4.16 8.60 2.13
N GLN A 4 -4.78 7.58 2.71
CA GLN A 4 -4.36 6.96 3.96
C GLN A 4 -3.84 5.55 3.73
N CYS A 5 -2.77 5.17 4.42
CA CYS A 5 -2.25 3.81 4.35
C CYS A 5 -3.18 2.84 5.07
N CYS A 6 -3.54 1.71 4.45
CA CYS A 6 -4.38 0.69 5.08
C CYS A 6 -3.65 -0.19 6.11
N ILE A 7 -2.33 -0.07 6.23
CA ILE A 7 -1.52 -0.85 7.18
C ILE A 7 -1.15 -0.01 8.41
N CYS A 8 -0.47 1.11 8.20
CA CYS A 8 0.02 1.97 9.28
C CYS A 8 -0.82 3.22 9.52
N TRP A 9 -1.91 3.41 8.76
CA TRP A 9 -2.88 4.49 8.93
C TRP A 9 -2.35 5.92 8.76
N ILE A 10 -1.11 6.09 8.29
CA ILE A 10 -0.56 7.42 7.99
C ILE A 10 -1.21 8.01 6.74
N VAL A 11 -1.41 9.33 6.74
CA VAL A 11 -1.76 10.08 5.54
C VAL A 11 -0.48 10.34 4.75
N PHE A 12 -0.46 9.95 3.48
CA PHE A 12 0.74 10.03 2.63
C PHE A 12 0.52 10.82 1.33
N GLY A 13 -0.63 11.46 1.19
CA GLY A 13 -0.88 12.38 0.08
C GLY A 13 -2.34 12.80 -0.03
N GLU A 14 -2.58 13.72 -0.94
CA GLU A 14 -3.91 14.16 -1.36
C GLU A 14 -3.97 14.13 -2.89
N LYS A 15 -5.15 13.85 -3.45
CA LYS A 15 -5.41 13.93 -4.89
C LYS A 15 -6.70 14.68 -5.17
N GLU A 16 -6.88 15.13 -6.41
CA GLU A 16 -8.09 15.81 -6.86
C GLU A 16 -9.37 14.97 -6.71
N PRO A 17 -10.54 15.62 -6.61
CA PRO A 17 -10.71 17.07 -6.48
C PRO A 17 -10.35 17.55 -5.05
N PRO A 18 -9.82 18.78 -4.87
CA PRO A 18 -9.27 19.23 -3.59
C PRO A 18 -10.33 19.53 -2.52
N GLU A 19 -11.58 19.77 -2.93
CA GLU A 19 -12.74 19.99 -2.05
C GLU A 19 -13.22 18.67 -1.44
N ASP A 20 -12.99 17.56 -2.13
CA ASP A 20 -13.33 16.23 -1.63
C ASP A 20 -12.33 15.81 -0.55
N LYS A 21 -12.75 15.85 0.72
CA LYS A 21 -11.96 15.38 1.87
C LYS A 21 -12.23 13.92 2.25
N SER A 22 -12.89 13.15 1.39
CA SER A 22 -13.06 11.71 1.59
C SER A 22 -11.71 10.99 1.68
N VAL A 23 -11.66 9.97 2.55
CA VAL A 23 -10.48 9.13 2.74
C VAL A 23 -10.49 7.99 1.74
N THR A 24 -9.39 7.83 1.03
CA THR A 24 -9.08 6.69 0.16
C THR A 24 -7.92 5.90 0.73
N HIS A 25 -7.97 4.58 0.59
CA HIS A 25 -6.98 3.68 1.17
C HIS A 25 -5.96 3.20 0.13
N GLY A 26 -4.70 3.08 0.53
CA GLY A 26 -3.61 2.53 -0.28
C GLY A 26 -2.42 2.10 0.57
N LEU A 27 -1.25 1.96 -0.03
CA LEU A 27 0.01 1.71 0.69
C LEU A 27 0.89 2.95 0.64
N CYS A 28 1.43 3.35 1.80
CA CYS A 28 2.53 4.32 1.82
C CYS A 28 3.81 3.64 1.26
N GLY A 29 4.84 4.44 0.98
CA GLY A 29 6.10 3.93 0.41
C GLY A 29 6.74 2.81 1.24
N ASP A 30 6.77 2.96 2.56
CA ASP A 30 7.37 1.97 3.47
C ASP A 30 6.58 0.66 3.48
N CYS A 31 5.27 0.74 3.67
CA CYS A 31 4.40 -0.43 3.66
C CYS A 31 4.39 -1.12 2.29
N PHE A 32 4.41 -0.35 1.19
CA PHE A 32 4.51 -0.91 -0.16
C PHE A 32 5.78 -1.75 -0.33
N LYS A 33 6.94 -1.23 0.09
CA LYS A 33 8.20 -1.97 0.03
C LYS A 33 8.14 -3.29 0.81
N VAL A 34 7.62 -3.24 2.05
CA VAL A 34 7.47 -4.43 2.91
C VAL A 34 6.56 -5.48 2.26
N GLU A 35 5.40 -5.07 1.72
CA GLU A 35 4.48 -6.00 1.07
C GLU A 35 5.09 -6.60 -0.22
N MET A 36 5.85 -5.82 -0.99
CA MET A 36 6.54 -6.34 -2.18
C MET A 36 7.63 -7.37 -1.82
N GLU A 37 8.37 -7.16 -0.73
CA GLU A 37 9.35 -8.14 -0.23
C GLU A 37 8.68 -9.44 0.24
N LYS A 38 7.50 -9.35 0.88
CA LYS A 38 6.70 -10.53 1.25
C LYS A 38 6.23 -11.29 0.02
N LEU A 39 5.73 -10.59 -1.00
CA LEU A 39 5.28 -11.21 -2.25
C LEU A 39 6.43 -11.91 -2.98
N ASP A 40 7.64 -11.34 -3.00
CA ASP A 40 8.81 -11.97 -3.59
C ASP A 40 9.20 -13.28 -2.87
N LYS A 41 9.16 -13.28 -1.54
CA LYS A 41 9.39 -14.50 -0.73
C LYS A 41 8.35 -15.57 -1.04
N LEU A 42 7.07 -15.20 -1.04
CA LEU A 42 5.97 -16.11 -1.35
C LEU A 42 6.09 -16.71 -2.75
N LYS A 43 6.44 -15.90 -3.76
CA LYS A 43 6.69 -16.41 -5.13
C LYS A 43 7.74 -17.50 -5.13
N LYS A 44 8.90 -17.26 -4.47
CA LYS A 44 9.98 -18.24 -4.39
C LYS A 44 9.56 -19.54 -3.71
N GLU A 45 8.70 -19.47 -2.70
CA GLU A 45 8.15 -20.66 -2.04
C GLU A 45 7.19 -21.44 -2.93
N VAL A 46 6.30 -20.74 -3.65
CA VAL A 46 5.39 -21.37 -4.62
C VAL A 46 6.17 -22.06 -5.74
N TYR A 47 7.19 -21.41 -6.32
CA TYR A 47 8.02 -22.01 -7.37
C TYR A 47 8.92 -23.15 -6.90
N LYS A 48 9.24 -23.25 -5.60
CA LYS A 48 10.00 -24.39 -5.04
C LYS A 48 9.13 -25.63 -4.82
N ASN A 49 7.83 -25.45 -4.67
CA ASN A 49 6.87 -26.50 -4.32
C ASN A 49 5.94 -26.88 -5.49
N GLY A 50 6.18 -26.33 -6.69
CA GLY A 50 5.39 -26.55 -7.90
C GLY A 50 6.16 -27.25 -9.01
#